data_AF-C0ELA8-F1
#
_entry.id   AF-C0ELA8-F1
#
_cell.length_a   1.000
_cell.length_b   1.000
_cell.length_c   1.000
_cell.angle_alpha   90.00
_cell.angle_beta   90.00
_cell.angle_gamma   90.00
#
_symmetry.space_group_name_H-M   'P 1'
#
loop_
_entity.id
_entity.type
_entity.pdbx_description
1 polymer ?
#
loop_
_entity_poly.entity_id
_entity_poly.type
_entity_poly.pdbx_seq_one_letter_code
_entity_poly.pdbx_strand_id
1 'polypeptide(L)'
;MFSTSIIEKLAYYVYCLIDPRDGNIFYVGKGLNNRVFHHAQASLQEIEKPSDKIALIREIHKSGHQPVYYILRHNIQTSDEAEQYEAMAIDLLSLVKQSQQPLTNIQGGQAFF
;
A
#
# COMPACT_ATOMS: atom_id res chain seq x y z
N MET A 1 -0.72 2.63 13.86
CA MET A 1 -2.18 2.51 13.66
C MET A 1 -2.77 3.90 13.47
N PHE A 2 -3.88 4.03 12.76
CA PHE A 2 -4.62 5.28 12.56
C PHE A 2 -5.54 5.57 13.74
N SER A 3 -5.84 6.86 13.96
CA SER A 3 -6.92 7.29 14.86
C SER A 3 -8.28 7.00 14.26
N THR A 4 -9.32 6.91 15.09
CA THR A 4 -10.71 6.71 14.64
C THR A 4 -11.14 7.76 13.60
N SER A 5 -10.81 9.02 13.85
CA SER A 5 -11.10 10.14 12.94
C SER A 5 -10.39 10.02 11.58
N ILE A 6 -9.21 9.41 11.53
CA ILE A 6 -8.52 9.13 10.26
C ILE A 6 -9.17 7.94 9.57
N ILE A 7 -9.52 6.88 10.32
CA ILE A 7 -10.19 5.70 9.78
C ILE A 7 -11.51 6.09 9.09
N GLU A 8 -12.32 6.94 9.71
CA GLU A 8 -13.57 7.44 9.13
C GLU A 8 -13.34 8.20 7.82
N LYS A 9 -12.32 9.08 7.77
CA LYS A 9 -11.97 9.86 6.57
C LYS A 9 -11.32 9.03 5.46
N LEU A 10 -10.63 7.95 5.84
CA LEU A 10 -10.01 7.06 4.87
C LEU A 10 -11.03 6.22 4.14
N ALA A 11 -12.14 5.83 4.79
CA ALA A 11 -13.07 4.82 4.29
C ALA A 11 -12.30 3.60 3.74
N TYR A 12 -12.66 3.09 2.55
CA TYR A 12 -11.75 2.20 1.82
C TYR A 12 -10.62 3.00 1.17
N TYR A 13 -9.45 2.38 1.10
CA TYR A 13 -8.27 2.98 0.51
C TYR A 13 -7.43 1.94 -0.24
N VAL A 14 -6.63 2.40 -1.20
CA VAL A 14 -5.61 1.60 -1.88
C VAL A 14 -4.26 2.08 -1.39
N TYR A 15 -3.36 1.16 -1.06
CA TYR A 15 -2.03 1.45 -0.55
C TYR A 15 -0.98 0.58 -1.22
N CYS A 16 0.28 0.98 -1.11
CA CYS A 16 1.42 0.17 -1.52
C CYS A 16 2.48 0.06 -0.41
N LEU A 17 3.32 -0.98 -0.52
CA LEU A 17 4.49 -1.21 0.32
C LEU A 17 5.76 -1.10 -0.50
N ILE A 18 6.74 -0.39 0.05
CA ILE A 18 8.02 -0.12 -0.59
C ILE A 18 9.14 -0.69 0.25
N ASP A 19 10.08 -1.37 -0.39
CA ASP A 19 11.34 -1.75 0.22
C ASP A 19 12.26 -0.52 0.26
N PRO A 20 12.62 0.00 1.45
CA PRO A 20 13.44 1.21 1.54
C PRO A 20 14.88 1.00 1.09
N ARG A 21 15.34 -0.25 0.90
CA ARG A 21 16.72 -0.56 0.51
C ARG A 21 16.99 -0.27 -0.96
N ASP A 22 15.98 -0.42 -1.81
CA ASP A 22 16.08 -0.26 -3.26
C ASP A 22 14.97 0.62 -3.87
N GLY A 23 13.99 1.05 -3.06
CA GLY A 23 12.86 1.85 -3.48
C GLY A 23 11.79 1.09 -4.26
N ASN A 24 11.86 -0.25 -4.30
CA ASN A 24 10.93 -1.06 -5.07
C ASN A 24 9.55 -1.18 -4.39
N ILE A 25 8.49 -0.90 -5.14
CA ILE A 25 7.12 -1.21 -4.72
C ILE A 25 6.91 -2.71 -4.91
N PHE A 26 6.76 -3.45 -3.81
CA PHE A 26 6.65 -4.91 -3.85
C PHE A 26 5.24 -5.43 -3.54
N TYR A 27 4.33 -4.55 -3.12
CA TYR A 27 2.95 -4.92 -2.82
C TYR A 27 2.00 -3.74 -3.02
N VAL A 28 0.80 -4.04 -3.53
CA VAL A 28 -0.35 -3.14 -3.57
C VAL A 28 -1.51 -3.88 -2.91
N GLY A 29 -2.31 -3.16 -2.14
CA GLY A 29 -3.44 -3.74 -1.44
C GLY A 29 -4.61 -2.77 -1.27
N LYS A 30 -5.82 -3.32 -1.25
CA LYS A 30 -7.00 -2.66 -0.67
C LYS A 30 -6.98 -2.73 0.85
N GLY A 31 -7.34 -1.61 1.48
CA GLY A 31 -7.34 -1.38 2.92
C GLY A 31 -8.68 -0.90 3.46
N LEU A 32 -8.98 -1.28 4.69
CA LEU A 32 -10.02 -0.72 5.55
C LEU A 32 -9.46 -0.67 6.98
N ASN A 33 -9.78 0.36 7.75
CA ASN A 33 -9.23 0.55 9.10
C ASN A 33 -7.69 0.49 9.10
N ASN A 34 -7.10 -0.33 9.96
CA ASN A 34 -5.66 -0.49 10.14
C ASN A 34 -5.02 -1.58 9.26
N ARG A 35 -5.71 -2.06 8.21
CA ARG A 35 -5.23 -3.17 7.38
C ARG A 35 -3.81 -2.97 6.82
N VAL A 36 -3.45 -1.75 6.45
CA VAL A 36 -2.08 -1.41 5.99
C VAL A 36 -1.00 -1.78 7.02
N PHE A 37 -1.32 -1.69 8.32
CA PHE A 37 -0.38 -2.03 9.40
C PHE A 37 -0.41 -3.51 9.77
N HIS A 38 -1.48 -4.24 9.45
CA HIS A 38 -1.56 -5.68 9.76
C HIS A 38 -0.44 -6.47 9.07
N HIS A 39 0.00 -6.08 7.88
CA HIS A 39 1.13 -6.74 7.22
C HIS A 39 2.48 -6.48 7.89
N ALA A 40 2.67 -5.28 8.47
CA ALA A 40 3.83 -4.99 9.31
C ALA A 40 3.90 -5.97 10.49
N GLN A 41 2.75 -6.21 11.13
CA GLN A 41 2.63 -7.03 12.33
C GLN A 41 2.57 -8.54 12.04
N ALA A 42 1.97 -8.95 10.92
CA ALA A 42 1.91 -10.36 10.49
C ALA A 42 3.29 -10.92 10.16
N SER A 43 4.26 -10.09 9.78
CA SER A 43 5.65 -10.54 9.62
C SER A 43 6.31 -10.94 10.96
N LEU A 44 5.88 -10.31 12.06
CA LEU A 44 6.36 -10.55 13.43
C LEU A 44 5.67 -11.75 14.09
N GLN A 45 4.49 -12.14 13.61
CA GLN A 45 3.73 -13.27 14.13
C GLN A 45 3.88 -14.45 13.15
N GLU A 46 4.46 -15.58 13.57
CA GLU A 46 4.69 -16.78 12.74
C GLU A 46 3.39 -17.52 12.32
N ILE A 47 2.23 -16.86 12.40
CA ILE A 47 0.90 -17.48 12.35
C ILE A 47 0.38 -17.57 10.90
N GLU A 48 0.82 -16.69 10.00
CA GLU A 48 0.43 -16.75 8.57
C GLU A 48 1.37 -17.66 7.76
N LYS A 49 0.79 -18.49 6.86
CA LYS A 49 1.56 -19.27 5.89
C LYS A 49 2.53 -18.32 5.14
N PRO A 50 3.82 -18.68 5.00
CA PRO A 50 4.78 -17.82 4.34
C PRO A 50 4.34 -17.59 2.90
N SER A 51 3.96 -16.35 2.61
CA SER A 51 3.80 -15.83 1.25
C SER A 51 5.02 -14.99 0.91
N ASP A 52 5.34 -14.85 -0.39
CA ASP A 52 6.53 -14.14 -0.86
C ASP A 52 6.64 -12.73 -0.28
N LYS A 53 5.50 -12.04 -0.09
CA LYS A 53 5.44 -10.72 0.56
C LYS A 53 5.86 -10.74 2.04
N ILE A 54 5.48 -11.77 2.80
CA ILE A 54 5.82 -11.87 4.24
C ILE A 54 7.30 -12.18 4.40
N ALA A 55 7.84 -13.05 3.53
CA ALA A 55 9.27 -13.33 3.50
C ALA A 55 10.08 -12.04 3.24
N LEU A 56 9.68 -11.25 2.24
CA LEU A 56 10.34 -9.97 1.94
C LEU A 56 10.25 -8.97 3.10
N ILE A 57 9.09 -8.82 3.74
CA ILE A 57 8.96 -7.94 4.92
C ILE A 57 9.90 -8.39 6.06
N ARG A 58 10.02 -9.70 6.30
CA ARG A 58 10.95 -10.24 7.30
C ARG A 58 12.40 -9.94 6.95
N GLU A 59 12.78 -10.00 5.67
CA GLU A 59 14.12 -9.63 5.22
C GLU A 59 14.41 -8.14 5.41
N ILE A 60 13.45 -7.28 5.10
CA ILE A 60 13.54 -5.83 5.35
C ILE A 60 13.77 -5.60 6.85
N HIS A 61 13.01 -6.24 7.73
CA HIS A 61 13.18 -6.14 9.19
C HIS A 61 14.54 -6.67 9.65
N LYS A 62 15.00 -7.82 9.15
CA LYS A 62 16.33 -8.39 9.48
C LYS A 62 17.48 -7.46 9.09
N SER A 63 17.29 -6.63 8.07
CA SER A 63 18.28 -5.62 7.67
C SER A 63 18.25 -4.34 8.51
N GLY A 64 17.41 -4.28 9.56
CA GLY A 64 17.26 -3.09 10.41
C GLY A 64 16.31 -2.02 9.85
N HIS A 65 15.60 -2.31 8.75
CA HIS A 65 14.68 -1.38 8.09
C HIS A 65 13.22 -1.74 8.38
N GLN A 66 12.30 -0.86 7.97
CA GLN A 66 10.86 -1.08 8.00
C GLN A 66 10.28 -0.78 6.61
N PRO A 67 9.34 -1.58 6.08
CA PRO A 67 8.65 -1.25 4.85
C PRO A 67 8.02 0.15 4.94
N VAL A 68 8.08 0.90 3.84
CA VAL A 68 7.40 2.21 3.77
C VAL A 68 5.98 1.99 3.24
N TYR A 69 5.01 2.68 3.84
CA TYR A 69 3.59 2.61 3.49
C TYR A 69 3.17 3.89 2.79
N TYR A 70 2.56 3.78 1.62
CA TYR A 70 1.91 4.92 0.95
C TYR A 70 0.44 4.62 0.66
N ILE A 71 -0.43 5.59 0.96
CA ILE A 71 -1.83 5.55 0.53
C ILE A 71 -1.89 6.20 -0.86
N LEU A 72 -2.32 5.42 -1.86
CA LEU A 72 -2.43 5.85 -3.25
C LEU A 72 -3.76 6.55 -3.52
N ARG A 73 -4.85 6.04 -2.93
CA ARG A 73 -6.20 6.60 -3.00
C ARG A 73 -6.94 6.30 -1.69
N HIS A 74 -7.75 7.23 -1.24
CA HIS A 74 -8.58 7.07 -0.04
C HIS A 74 -9.95 7.72 -0.23
N ASN A 75 -10.78 7.67 0.81
CA ASN A 75 -12.18 8.10 0.83
C ASN A 75 -13.04 7.35 -0.20
N ILE A 76 -12.73 6.07 -0.44
CA ILE A 76 -13.48 5.24 -1.37
C ILE A 76 -14.67 4.65 -0.62
N GLN A 77 -15.88 4.88 -1.12
CA GLN A 77 -17.09 4.58 -0.37
C GLN A 77 -17.46 3.09 -0.44
N THR A 78 -17.05 2.41 -1.50
CA THR A 78 -17.43 1.00 -1.75
C THR A 78 -16.22 0.09 -1.89
N SER A 79 -16.38 -1.16 -1.48
CA SER A 79 -15.33 -2.18 -1.63
C SER A 79 -15.04 -2.48 -3.11
N ASP A 80 -16.06 -2.47 -3.97
CA ASP A 80 -15.95 -2.80 -5.39
C ASP A 80 -15.16 -1.73 -6.14
N GLU A 81 -15.42 -0.45 -5.85
CA GLU A 81 -14.65 0.66 -6.41
C GLU A 81 -13.18 0.60 -5.95
N ALA A 82 -12.94 0.28 -4.67
CA ALA A 82 -11.58 0.12 -4.16
C ALA A 82 -10.84 -1.06 -4.80
N GLU A 83 -11.55 -2.12 -5.18
CA GLU A 83 -10.99 -3.28 -5.89
C GLU A 83 -10.61 -2.93 -7.34
N GLN A 84 -11.45 -2.13 -8.01
CA GLN A 84 -11.10 -1.61 -9.35
C GLN A 84 -9.88 -0.69 -9.31
N TYR A 85 -9.77 0.18 -8.30
CA TYR A 85 -8.59 1.03 -8.13
C TYR A 85 -7.34 0.22 -7.75
N GLU A 86 -7.48 -0.84 -6.96
CA GLU A 86 -6.38 -1.77 -6.65
C GLU A 86 -5.87 -2.45 -7.92
N ALA A 87 -6.76 -3.02 -8.73
CA ALA A 87 -6.42 -3.63 -10.02
C ALA A 87 -5.71 -2.63 -10.95
N MET A 88 -6.25 -1.41 -11.09
CA MET A 88 -5.63 -0.36 -11.89
C MET A 88 -4.24 0.02 -11.40
N ALA A 89 -4.02 0.12 -10.08
CA ALA A 89 -2.71 0.40 -9.51
C ALA A 89 -1.70 -0.74 -9.76
N ILE A 90 -2.14 -2.00 -9.67
CA ILE A 90 -1.31 -3.18 -9.98
C ILE A 90 -0.90 -3.15 -11.46
N ASP A 91 -1.86 -2.93 -12.36
CA ASP A 91 -1.61 -2.87 -13.80
C ASP A 91 -0.63 -1.75 -14.14
N LEU A 92 -0.85 -0.54 -13.59
CA LEU A 92 0.04 0.60 -13.79
C LEU A 92 1.46 0.29 -13.31
N LEU A 93 1.63 -0.15 -12.07
CA LEU A 93 2.96 -0.40 -11.51
C LEU A 93 3.69 -1.56 -12.20
N SER A 94 2.96 -2.51 -12.77
CA SER A 94 3.54 -3.57 -13.60
C SER A 94 4.13 -3.05 -14.91
N LEU A 95 3.61 -1.93 -15.44
CA LEU A 95 4.14 -1.24 -16.63
C LEU A 95 5.31 -0.32 -16.28
N VAL A 96 5.31 0.25 -15.07
CA VAL A 96 6.27 1.27 -14.63
C VAL A 96 7.43 0.63 -13.87
N LYS A 97 8.37 -0.01 -14.58
CA LYS A 97 9.67 -0.37 -13.98
C LYS A 97 10.68 0.79 -14.10
N GLN A 98 11.29 1.14 -12.97
CA GLN A 98 12.42 2.04 -12.59
C GLN A 98 12.98 3.13 -13.55
N SER A 99 12.37 3.43 -14.69
CA SER A 99 12.87 4.39 -15.69
C SER A 99 11.87 5.50 -16.03
N GLN A 100 10.78 5.63 -15.27
CA GLN A 100 9.81 6.70 -15.53
C GLN A 100 10.31 8.05 -15.00
N GLN A 101 10.27 9.04 -15.88
CA GLN A 101 10.40 10.45 -15.54
C GLN A 101 9.22 10.90 -14.64
N PRO A 102 9.40 11.95 -13.82
CA PRO A 102 8.33 12.46 -12.95
C PRO A 102 7.09 12.87 -13.77
N LEU A 103 5.90 12.58 -13.22
CA LEU A 103 4.65 13.08 -13.79
C LEU A 103 4.62 14.61 -13.70
N THR A 104 4.28 15.29 -14.79
CA THR A 104 4.22 16.76 -14.87
C THR A 104 2.81 17.32 -14.63
N ASN A 105 1.91 16.51 -14.08
CA ASN A 105 0.50 16.84 -13.95
C ASN A 105 0.32 17.95 -12.89
N ILE A 106 -0.41 19.02 -13.23
CA ILE A 106 -0.63 20.20 -12.36
C ILE A 106 -1.82 19.98 -11.40
N GLN A 107 -2.74 19.08 -11.74
CA GLN A 107 -3.89 18.72 -10.91
C GLN A 107 -4.06 17.20 -10.88
N GLY A 108 -4.11 16.64 -9.66
CA GLY A 108 -4.40 15.22 -9.43
C GLY A 108 -5.90 14.92 -9.43
N GLY A 109 -6.26 13.62 -9.35
CA GLY A 109 -7.66 13.20 -9.31
C GLY A 109 -8.42 13.83 -8.15
N GLN A 110 -9.56 14.47 -8.44
CA GLN A 110 -10.38 15.15 -7.43
C GLN A 110 -10.80 14.18 -6.32
N ALA A 111 -10.50 14.54 -5.08
CA ALA A 111 -11.06 13.90 -3.89
C ALA A 111 -12.13 14.86 -3.34
N PHE A 112 -13.40 14.42 -3.34
CA PHE A 112 -14.42 15.10 -2.57
C PHE A 112 -14.17 14.75 -1.10
N PHE A 113 -14.01 15.79 -0.27
CA PHE A 113 -13.62 15.71 1.14
C PHE A 113 -14.71 15.12 2.03
#